data_AF-A0A8R1Z2N2-F1
#
_entry.id   AF-A0A8R1Z2N2-F1
#
_cell.length_a   1.000
_cell.length_b   1.000
_cell.length_c   1.000
_cell.angle_alpha   90.00
_cell.angle_beta   90.00
_cell.angle_gamma   90.00
#
_symmetry.space_group_name_H-M   'P 1'
#
loop_
_entity.id
_entity.type
_entity.pdbx_description
1 polymer ?
#
loop_
_entity_poly.entity_id
_entity_poly.type
_entity_poly.pdbx_seq_one_letter_code
_entity_poly.pdbx_strand_id
1 'polypeptide(L)'
;MASPLPSTPTPPHPPPPSASSASSSIPRRLTNSNQRGGRVNTNDYEIRKRVPNKPKLAPNHFYISTKLNPQREADRIENLLRNEMREVHIHGMGVSIVKAMSVVARIEQKMGSSIGKMIRTGTVTVKDDLFPLSDEAELSTRARPLSAIHFKLTRLSPL
;
A
#
# COMPACT_ATOMS: atom_id res chain seq x y z
N MET A 1 17.54 39.78 39.12
CA MET A 1 17.99 39.25 37.82
C MET A 1 18.70 37.94 38.09
N ALA A 2 18.11 36.80 37.70
CA ALA A 2 18.66 35.48 37.97
C ALA A 2 19.52 35.03 36.77
N SER A 3 20.76 34.64 37.04
CA SER A 3 21.71 34.14 36.02
C SER A 3 21.27 32.77 35.47
N PRO A 4 21.48 32.47 34.18
CA PRO A 4 21.15 31.15 33.63
C PRO A 4 22.19 30.09 34.06
N LEU A 5 21.69 28.88 34.35
CA LEU A 5 22.50 27.70 34.65
C LEU A 5 23.25 27.20 33.40
N PRO A 6 24.47 26.66 33.54
CA PRO A 6 25.23 26.11 32.42
C PRO A 6 24.62 24.79 31.92
N SER A 7 24.50 24.65 30.60
CA SER A 7 24.06 23.45 29.91
C SER A 7 25.18 22.40 29.83
N THR A 8 24.95 21.22 30.38
CA THR A 8 25.85 20.08 30.29
C THR A 8 25.81 19.42 28.90
N PRO A 9 26.95 19.06 28.29
CA PRO A 9 26.97 18.36 27.00
C PRO A 9 26.49 16.91 27.16
N THR A 10 25.61 16.47 26.26
CA THR A 10 25.16 15.08 26.15
C THR A 10 26.27 14.17 25.62
N PRO A 11 26.48 12.98 26.21
CA PRO A 11 27.48 12.03 25.72
C PRO A 11 27.09 11.42 24.36
N PRO A 12 28.05 11.05 23.51
CA PRO A 12 27.78 10.41 22.22
C PRO A 12 27.18 9.01 22.39
N HIS A 13 26.22 8.67 21.51
CA HIS A 13 25.61 7.35 21.44
C HIS A 13 26.64 6.28 20.99
N PRO A 14 26.58 5.06 21.55
CA PRO A 14 27.44 3.97 21.09
C PRO A 14 27.06 3.48 19.68
N PRO A 15 28.02 3.02 18.87
CA PRO A 15 27.74 2.43 17.57
C PRO A 15 26.98 1.10 17.72
N PRO A 16 26.15 0.72 16.74
CA PRO A 16 25.44 -0.55 16.76
C PRO A 16 26.43 -1.73 16.64
N PRO A 17 26.10 -2.89 17.25
CA PRO A 17 26.97 -4.06 17.22
C PRO A 17 27.12 -4.63 15.81
N SER A 18 28.35 -5.00 15.46
CA SER A 18 28.70 -5.71 14.23
C SER A 18 28.17 -7.14 14.25
N ALA A 19 27.32 -7.49 13.29
CA ALA A 19 26.79 -8.85 13.15
C ALA A 19 27.86 -9.78 12.58
N SER A 20 28.29 -10.76 13.38
CA SER A 20 29.21 -11.83 12.98
C SER A 20 28.54 -12.83 12.02
N SER A 21 29.24 -13.16 10.93
CA SER A 21 28.81 -14.13 9.92
C SER A 21 29.02 -15.58 10.39
N ALA A 22 27.94 -16.32 10.59
CA ALA A 22 27.95 -17.78 10.68
C ALA A 22 27.27 -18.38 9.43
N SER A 23 28.05 -19.08 8.61
CA SER A 23 27.58 -19.84 7.44
C SER A 23 26.87 -21.12 7.87
N SER A 24 25.62 -21.29 7.44
CA SER A 24 24.98 -22.61 7.35
C SER A 24 24.43 -22.80 5.93
N SER A 25 24.87 -23.89 5.31
CA SER A 25 24.63 -24.26 3.92
C SER A 25 23.29 -24.98 3.77
N ILE A 26 22.32 -24.28 3.20
CA ILE A 26 21.08 -24.87 2.63
C ILE A 26 21.11 -24.55 1.13
N PRO A 27 20.89 -25.51 0.22
CA PRO A 27 20.96 -25.26 -1.22
C PRO A 27 19.85 -24.29 -1.63
N ARG A 28 20.24 -23.03 -1.91
CA ARG A 28 19.36 -22.02 -2.48
C ARG A 28 18.99 -22.45 -3.90
N ARG A 29 17.71 -22.75 -4.10
CA ARG A 29 17.07 -22.68 -5.41
C ARG A 29 17.48 -21.36 -6.06
N LEU A 30 18.13 -21.43 -7.23
CA LEU A 30 18.62 -20.30 -8.02
C LEU A 30 17.43 -19.43 -8.48
N THR A 31 16.94 -18.56 -7.61
CA THR A 31 16.19 -17.37 -8.05
C THR A 31 17.22 -16.30 -8.32
N ASN A 32 17.52 -16.07 -9.60
CA ASN A 32 18.50 -15.09 -10.06
C ASN A 32 18.27 -13.74 -9.37
N SER A 33 19.22 -13.34 -8.54
CA SER A 33 19.15 -12.22 -7.62
C SER A 33 19.58 -10.92 -8.28
N ASN A 34 18.92 -10.53 -9.38
CA ASN A 34 19.26 -9.28 -10.06
C ASN A 34 18.05 -8.46 -10.50
N GLN A 35 17.12 -8.15 -9.59
CA GLN A 35 16.16 -7.06 -9.79
C GLN A 35 15.91 -6.28 -8.49
N ARG A 36 16.98 -5.68 -7.97
CA ARG A 36 16.85 -4.55 -7.03
C ARG A 36 16.49 -3.31 -7.85
N GLY A 37 15.20 -2.99 -7.99
CA GLY A 37 14.70 -1.64 -8.29
C GLY A 37 15.29 -0.88 -9.49
N GLY A 38 16.01 -1.53 -10.41
CA GLY A 38 16.66 -0.89 -11.55
C GLY A 38 15.67 -0.44 -12.63
N ARG A 39 16.08 0.56 -13.43
CA ARG A 39 15.37 0.90 -14.66
C ARG A 39 15.50 -0.28 -15.63
N VAL A 40 14.38 -0.90 -15.99
CA VAL A 40 14.35 -1.91 -17.05
C VAL A 40 14.61 -1.22 -18.39
N ASN A 41 15.50 -1.79 -19.20
CA ASN A 41 15.73 -1.33 -20.56
C ASN A 41 14.50 -1.66 -21.43
N THR A 42 13.85 -0.64 -21.96
CA THR A 42 12.66 -0.79 -22.81
C THR A 42 12.99 -1.28 -24.22
N ASN A 43 14.26 -1.29 -24.62
CA ASN A 43 14.69 -1.83 -25.90
C ASN A 43 14.76 -3.37 -25.87
N ASP A 44 15.02 -3.96 -24.70
CA ASP A 44 15.20 -5.41 -24.55
C ASP A 44 13.88 -6.09 -24.14
N TYR A 45 12.92 -5.34 -23.60
CA TYR A 45 11.69 -5.87 -23.02
C TYR A 45 10.43 -5.06 -23.33
N GLU A 46 9.36 -5.77 -23.70
CA GLU A 46 7.99 -5.28 -23.60
C GLU A 46 7.49 -5.43 -22.16
N ILE A 47 7.13 -4.33 -21.50
CA ILE A 47 6.61 -4.34 -20.12
C ILE A 47 5.09 -4.50 -20.12
N ARG A 48 4.60 -5.64 -19.63
CA ARG A 48 3.15 -5.86 -19.43
C ARG A 48 2.78 -5.76 -17.95
N LYS A 49 1.97 -4.75 -17.62
CA LYS A 49 1.52 -4.53 -16.22
C LYS A 49 0.53 -5.61 -15.81
N ARG A 50 0.81 -6.35 -14.74
CA ARG A 50 -0.18 -7.29 -14.20
C ARG A 50 -1.22 -6.54 -13.39
N VAL A 51 -2.45 -7.05 -13.39
CA VAL A 51 -3.44 -6.66 -12.39
C VAL A 51 -2.95 -7.18 -11.03
N PRO A 52 -2.90 -6.34 -9.98
CA PRO A 52 -2.51 -6.80 -8.67
C PRO A 52 -3.39 -7.98 -8.23
N ASN A 53 -2.77 -9.04 -7.70
CA ASN A 53 -3.53 -10.14 -7.12
C ASN A 53 -4.45 -9.57 -6.04
N LYS A 54 -5.76 -9.78 -6.21
CA LYS A 54 -6.73 -9.38 -5.19
C LYS A 54 -6.40 -10.18 -3.92
N PRO A 55 -6.19 -9.52 -2.77
CA PRO A 55 -6.10 -10.22 -1.51
C PRO A 55 -7.37 -11.05 -1.30
N LYS A 56 -7.31 -12.10 -0.47
CA LYS A 56 -8.52 -12.80 -0.03
C LYS A 56 -9.51 -11.74 0.48
N LEU A 57 -10.64 -11.60 -0.19
CA LEU A 57 -11.61 -10.54 0.11
C LEU A 57 -12.33 -10.91 1.39
N ALA A 58 -11.82 -10.42 2.52
CA ALA A 58 -12.66 -10.25 3.67
C ALA A 58 -13.83 -9.32 3.27
N PRO A 59 -15.07 -9.63 3.67
CA PRO A 59 -16.26 -8.96 3.15
C PRO A 59 -16.30 -7.46 3.44
N ASN A 60 -15.57 -7.01 4.46
CA ASN A 60 -15.42 -5.61 4.86
C ASN A 60 -14.28 -4.86 4.15
N HIS A 61 -13.56 -5.47 3.20
CA HIS A 61 -12.48 -4.81 2.45
C HIS A 61 -12.88 -4.46 1.00
N PHE A 62 -12.81 -3.17 0.68
CA PHE A 62 -13.18 -2.60 -0.61
C PHE A 62 -11.95 -2.06 -1.33
N TYR A 63 -11.64 -2.62 -2.50
CA TYR A 63 -10.53 -2.18 -3.34
C TYR A 63 -11.05 -1.31 -4.48
N ILE A 64 -10.78 0.00 -4.40
CA ILE A 64 -11.26 0.95 -5.38
C ILE A 64 -10.39 0.90 -6.63
N SER A 65 -10.99 0.50 -7.75
CA SER A 65 -10.34 0.51 -9.06
C SER A 65 -10.76 1.72 -9.90
N THR A 66 -10.00 2.03 -10.94
CA THR A 66 -10.30 3.14 -11.85
C THR A 66 -11.58 2.95 -12.66
N LYS A 67 -12.08 1.73 -12.82
CA LYS A 67 -13.31 1.45 -13.59
C LYS A 67 -14.60 1.63 -12.78
N LEU A 68 -14.50 1.66 -11.44
CA LEU A 68 -15.68 1.78 -10.58
C LEU A 68 -16.26 3.20 -10.60
N ASN A 69 -17.58 3.30 -10.43
CA ASN A 69 -18.27 4.57 -10.23
C ASN A 69 -18.21 4.94 -8.73
N PRO A 70 -17.64 6.09 -8.36
CA PRO A 70 -17.44 6.43 -6.95
C PRO A 70 -18.75 6.68 -6.19
N GLN A 71 -19.83 7.09 -6.86
CA GLN A 71 -21.13 7.26 -6.22
C GLN A 71 -21.72 5.89 -5.84
N ARG A 72 -21.75 4.96 -6.81
CA ARG A 72 -22.29 3.61 -6.58
C ARG A 72 -21.55 2.86 -5.47
N GLU A 73 -20.22 2.97 -5.43
CA GLU A 73 -19.42 2.36 -4.37
C GLU A 73 -19.70 3.02 -3.01
N ALA A 74 -19.85 4.35 -2.97
CA ALA A 74 -20.22 5.04 -1.73
C ALA A 74 -21.59 4.59 -1.21
N ASP A 75 -22.61 4.52 -2.07
CA ASP A 75 -23.95 4.05 -1.72
C ASP A 75 -23.93 2.62 -1.16
N ARG A 76 -23.18 1.72 -1.83
CA ARG A 76 -23.02 0.33 -1.40
C ARG A 76 -22.34 0.22 -0.04
N ILE A 77 -21.21 0.89 0.14
CA ILE A 77 -20.40 0.79 1.37
C ILE A 77 -21.12 1.46 2.54
N GLU A 78 -21.79 2.58 2.30
CA GLU A 78 -22.66 3.23 3.28
C GLU A 78 -23.76 2.29 3.76
N ASN A 79 -24.48 1.64 2.84
CA ASN A 79 -25.54 0.70 3.20
C ASN A 79 -25.03 -0.43 4.11
N LEU A 80 -23.84 -0.97 3.79
CA LEU A 80 -23.18 -1.98 4.62
C LEU A 80 -22.83 -1.43 6.00
N LEU A 81 -22.28 -0.22 6.09
CA LEU A 81 -22.00 0.43 7.39
C LEU A 81 -23.26 0.70 8.23
N ARG A 82 -24.38 1.03 7.58
CA ARG A 82 -25.65 1.29 8.27
C ARG A 82 -26.27 -0.01 8.80
N ASN A 83 -26.27 -1.07 8.00
CA ASN A 83 -27.16 -2.20 8.25
C ASN A 83 -26.44 -3.47 8.68
N GLU A 84 -25.22 -3.70 8.18
CA GLU A 84 -24.60 -5.04 8.23
C GLU A 84 -23.29 -5.06 9.01
N MET A 85 -22.50 -3.97 8.96
CA MET A 85 -21.11 -3.96 9.42
C MET A 85 -20.80 -2.75 10.29
N ARG A 86 -20.09 -3.00 11.40
CA ARG A 86 -19.59 -1.94 12.28
C ARG A 86 -18.39 -1.20 11.69
N GLU A 87 -17.62 -1.86 10.84
CA GLU A 87 -16.43 -1.27 10.22
C GLU A 87 -16.20 -1.78 8.80
N VAL A 88 -15.60 -0.92 7.98
CA VAL A 88 -15.17 -1.24 6.61
C VAL A 88 -13.80 -0.64 6.33
N HIS A 89 -13.08 -1.27 5.41
CA HIS A 89 -11.77 -0.87 4.95
C HIS A 89 -11.81 -0.51 3.47
N ILE A 90 -11.36 0.68 3.12
CA ILE A 90 -11.34 1.16 1.73
C ILE A 90 -9.90 1.37 1.32
N HIS A 91 -9.48 0.72 0.23
CA HIS A 91 -8.11 0.75 -0.26
C HIS A 91 -8.06 1.38 -1.65
N GLY A 92 -7.18 2.37 -1.81
CA GLY A 92 -6.79 2.93 -3.10
C GLY A 92 -5.30 2.80 -3.32
N MET A 93 -4.87 2.63 -4.56
CA MET A 93 -3.44 2.51 -4.90
C MET A 93 -3.14 3.16 -6.24
N GLY A 94 -1.98 3.82 -6.33
CA GLY A 94 -1.57 4.60 -7.49
C GLY A 94 -2.68 5.56 -7.95
N VAL A 95 -3.10 5.41 -9.20
CA VAL A 95 -4.11 6.26 -9.85
C VAL A 95 -5.50 6.21 -9.18
N SER A 96 -5.82 5.15 -8.41
CA SER A 96 -7.14 5.03 -7.77
C SER A 96 -7.23 5.70 -6.40
N ILE A 97 -6.13 6.26 -5.87
CA ILE A 97 -6.10 6.98 -4.58
C ILE A 97 -7.13 8.12 -4.56
N VAL A 98 -7.12 8.98 -5.58
CA VAL A 98 -8.05 10.13 -5.68
C VAL A 98 -9.50 9.64 -5.71
N LYS A 99 -9.77 8.54 -6.41
CA LYS A 99 -11.11 7.95 -6.45
C LYS A 99 -11.52 7.37 -5.10
N ALA A 100 -10.62 6.70 -4.38
CA ALA A 100 -10.89 6.20 -3.03
C ALA A 100 -11.21 7.33 -2.05
N MET A 101 -10.46 8.44 -2.10
CA MET A 101 -10.78 9.66 -1.33
C MET A 101 -12.17 10.19 -1.67
N SER A 102 -12.52 10.20 -2.94
CA SER A 102 -13.82 10.66 -3.43
C SER A 102 -14.99 9.77 -2.98
N VAL A 103 -14.78 8.45 -2.85
CA VAL A 103 -15.75 7.52 -2.27
C VAL A 103 -15.95 7.83 -0.78
N VAL A 104 -14.86 7.96 -0.03
CA VAL A 104 -14.91 8.24 1.41
C VAL A 104 -15.60 9.57 1.70
N ALA A 105 -15.26 10.63 0.97
CA ALA A 105 -15.89 11.94 1.15
C ALA A 105 -17.41 11.90 0.93
N ARG A 106 -17.90 11.11 -0.02
CA ARG A 106 -19.34 10.92 -0.25
C ARG A 106 -20.03 10.18 0.89
N ILE A 107 -19.36 9.19 1.49
CA ILE A 107 -19.88 8.49 2.67
C ILE A 107 -19.96 9.47 3.85
N GLU A 108 -18.91 10.29 4.05
CA GLU A 108 -18.88 11.31 5.09
C GLU A 108 -20.00 12.35 4.93
N GLN A 109 -20.30 12.78 3.70
CA GLN A 109 -21.42 13.70 3.44
C GLN A 109 -22.78 13.14 3.88
N LYS A 110 -22.97 11.82 3.82
CA LYS A 110 -24.26 11.18 4.15
C LYS A 110 -24.37 10.70 5.58
N MET A 111 -23.26 10.30 6.19
CA MET A 111 -23.25 9.75 7.55
C MET A 111 -22.80 10.76 8.61
N GLY A 112 -22.13 11.84 8.20
CA GLY A 112 -21.67 12.91 9.07
C GLY A 112 -20.88 12.39 10.27
N SER A 113 -21.26 12.83 11.46
CA SER A 113 -20.66 12.44 12.75
C SER A 113 -20.96 11.00 13.20
N SER A 114 -21.75 10.24 12.44
CA SER A 114 -22.09 8.84 12.78
C SER A 114 -20.97 7.84 12.48
N ILE A 115 -19.89 8.30 11.84
CA ILE A 115 -18.72 7.49 11.50
C ILE A 115 -17.41 8.11 12.02
N GLY A 116 -16.52 7.23 12.46
CA GLY A 116 -15.12 7.52 12.74
C GLY A 116 -14.27 7.11 11.55
N LYS A 117 -13.26 7.92 11.23
CA LYS A 117 -12.34 7.70 10.10
C LYS A 117 -10.90 7.64 10.59
N MET A 118 -10.20 6.58 10.18
CA MET A 118 -8.74 6.45 10.33
C MET A 118 -8.11 6.33 8.94
N ILE A 119 -7.03 7.07 8.70
CA ILE A 119 -6.32 7.10 7.41
C ILE A 119 -4.90 6.58 7.61
N ARG A 120 -4.46 5.68 6.74
CA ARG A 120 -3.08 5.22 6.66
C ARG A 120 -2.58 5.28 5.23
N THR A 121 -1.33 5.66 5.04
CA THR A 121 -0.63 5.54 3.77
C THR A 121 0.29 4.32 3.80
N GLY A 122 0.68 3.85 2.62
CA GLY A 122 1.60 2.73 2.50
C GLY A 122 2.17 2.60 1.09
N THR A 123 2.95 1.56 0.89
CA THR A 123 3.45 1.16 -0.42
C THR A 123 3.00 -0.27 -0.69
N VAL A 124 2.38 -0.49 -1.85
CA VAL A 124 1.99 -1.81 -2.33
C VAL A 124 2.85 -2.16 -3.54
N THR A 125 3.59 -3.25 -3.44
CA THR A 125 4.42 -3.76 -4.53
C THR A 125 3.58 -4.62 -5.47
N VAL A 126 3.51 -4.22 -6.74
CA VAL A 126 2.85 -4.99 -7.81
C VAL A 126 3.89 -5.62 -8.71
N LYS A 127 3.50 -6.67 -9.45
CA LYS A 127 4.38 -7.35 -10.40
C LYS A 127 4.02 -6.94 -11.82
N ASP A 128 5.01 -6.66 -12.63
CA ASP A 128 4.87 -6.52 -14.08
C ASP A 128 5.66 -7.65 -14.76
N ASP A 129 5.19 -8.10 -15.92
CA ASP A 129 5.90 -9.04 -16.78
C ASP A 129 6.85 -8.30 -17.71
N LEU A 130 8.03 -8.87 -17.92
CA LEU A 130 9.02 -8.43 -18.89
C LEU A 130 9.11 -9.49 -19.98
N PHE A 131 8.49 -9.22 -21.13
CA PHE A 131 8.54 -10.09 -22.30
C PHE A 131 9.75 -9.71 -23.15
N PRO A 132 10.64 -10.66 -23.48
CA PRO A 132 11.85 -10.35 -24.24
C PRO A 132 11.49 -9.93 -25.67
N LEU A 133 12.24 -8.97 -26.21
CA LEU A 133 12.13 -8.50 -27.59
C LEU A 133 13.23 -9.07 -28.51
N SER A 134 14.18 -9.82 -27.94
CA SER A 134 15.26 -10.50 -28.65
C SER A 134 15.54 -11.86 -28.03
N ASP A 135 16.22 -12.74 -28.78
CA ASP A 135 16.50 -14.12 -28.36
C ASP A 135 17.55 -14.20 -27.24
N GLU A 136 18.32 -13.14 -27.02
CA GLU A 136 19.31 -13.04 -25.95
C GLU A 136 18.69 -12.72 -24.58
N ALA A 137 17.44 -12.22 -24.56
CA ALA A 137 16.74 -11.84 -23.35
C ALA A 137 15.79 -12.95 -22.86
N GLU A 138 15.69 -13.13 -21.54
CA GLU A 138 14.84 -14.15 -20.93
C GLU A 138 13.56 -13.56 -20.35
N LEU A 139 12.47 -14.34 -20.36
CA LEU A 139 11.22 -13.97 -19.68
C LEU A 139 11.48 -13.68 -18.20
N SER A 140 11.06 -12.50 -17.73
CA SER A 140 11.31 -12.08 -16.37
C SER A 140 10.13 -11.31 -15.76
N THR A 141 10.24 -10.96 -14.48
CA THR A 141 9.24 -10.13 -13.78
C THR A 141 9.90 -9.01 -13.02
N ARG A 142 9.23 -7.87 -12.96
CA ARG A 142 9.66 -6.69 -12.21
C ARG A 142 8.72 -6.39 -11.05
N ALA A 143 9.27 -6.06 -9.89
CA ALA A 143 8.53 -5.46 -8.79
C ALA A 143 8.41 -3.94 -8.99
N ARG A 144 7.19 -3.41 -9.02
CA ARG A 144 6.89 -1.98 -9.10
C ARG A 144 6.20 -1.50 -7.81
N PRO A 145 6.83 -0.62 -7.02
CA PRO A 145 6.18 -0.02 -5.86
C PRO A 145 5.11 0.97 -6.33
N LEU A 146 3.95 0.95 -5.67
CA LEU A 146 2.88 1.93 -5.84
C LEU A 146 2.49 2.50 -4.49
N SER A 147 2.34 3.82 -4.42
CA SER A 147 1.73 4.48 -3.27
C SER A 147 0.32 3.93 -3.03
N ALA A 148 -0.06 3.82 -1.77
CA ALA A 148 -1.38 3.35 -1.37
C ALA A 148 -1.95 4.18 -0.24
N ILE A 149 -3.28 4.26 -0.21
CA ILE A 149 -4.07 4.83 0.87
C ILE A 149 -5.05 3.78 1.39
N HIS A 150 -5.25 3.78 2.69
CA HIS A 150 -6.13 2.86 3.40
C HIS A 150 -6.98 3.67 4.37
N PHE A 151 -8.28 3.54 4.23
CA PHE A 151 -9.26 4.10 5.16
C PHE A 151 -9.83 2.97 5.99
N LYS A 152 -10.01 3.21 7.28
CA LYS A 152 -10.90 2.43 8.12
C LYS A 152 -12.04 3.36 8.52
N LEU A 153 -13.27 3.00 8.15
CA LEU A 153 -14.48 3.69 8.59
C LEU A 153 -15.16 2.82 9.64
N THR A 154 -15.53 3.39 10.77
CA THR A 154 -16.17 2.69 11.89
C THR A 154 -17.44 3.41 12.27
N ARG A 155 -18.55 2.70 12.43
CA ARG A 155 -19.80 3.27 12.96
C ARG A 155 -19.64 3.59 14.45
N LEU A 156 -19.87 4.84 14.84
CA LEU A 156 -19.66 5.33 16.21
C LEU A 156 -20.88 5.14 17.12
N SER A 157 -22.08 5.24 16.54
CA SER A 157 -23.36 5.08 17.25
C SER A 157 -24.37 4.35 16.35
N PRO A 158 -25.36 3.64 16.91
CA PRO A 158 -26.53 3.24 16.14
C PRO A 158 -27.18 4.51 15.57
N LEU A 159 -27.46 4.48 14.27
CA LEU A 159 -28.24 5.52 13.60
C LEU A 159 -29.72 5.41 13.97
#